data_AF-A0YBQ3-F1
#
_entry.id   AF-A0YBQ3-F1
#
_cell.length_a   1.000
_cell.length_b   1.000
_cell.length_c   1.000
_cell.angle_alpha   90.00
_cell.angle_beta   90.00
_cell.angle_gamma   90.00
#
_symmetry.space_group_name_H-M   'P 1'
#
loop_
_entity.id
_entity.type
_entity.pdbx_description
1 polymer ?
#
loop_
_entity_poly.entity_id
_entity_poly.type
_entity_poly.pdbx_seq_one_letter_code
_entity_poly.pdbx_strand_id
1 'polypeptide(L)' 'MMSIQEIAISHNQKKKLLKSIEDENVIFQDDNGDVVVSVDNYRQFKLDSNASPIEKVLGDDTLDFDSQYFVFS' A
#
# COMPACT_ATOMS: atom_id res chain seq x y z
N MET A 1 -11.35 -4.54 16.59
CA MET A 1 -10.14 -5.34 16.27
C MET A 1 -9.42 -4.65 15.12
N MET A 2 -8.09 -4.54 15.16
CA MET A 2 -7.30 -4.06 14.01
C MET A 2 -7.40 -5.09 12.87
N SER A 3 -7.67 -4.66 11.64
CA SER A 3 -7.83 -5.52 10.46
C SER A 3 -6.71 -5.24 9.47
N ILE A 4 -5.98 -6.27 9.06
CA ILE A 4 -4.83 -6.18 8.17
C ILE A 4 -5.07 -7.13 7.00
N GLN A 5 -4.78 -6.66 5.79
CA GLN A 5 -4.71 -7.50 4.61
C GLN A 5 -3.25 -7.76 4.26
N GLU A 6 -2.83 -9.01 4.29
CA GLU A 6 -1.49 -9.43 3.85
C GLU A 6 -1.51 -9.78 2.35
N ILE A 7 -0.56 -9.24 1.60
CA ILE A 7 -0.47 -9.38 0.15
C ILE A 7 0.96 -9.76 -0.22
N ALA A 8 1.15 -10.99 -0.70
CA ALA A 8 2.46 -11.44 -1.18
C ALA A 8 2.82 -10.73 -2.49
N ILE A 9 4.01 -10.14 -2.54
CA ILE A 9 4.48 -9.41 -3.72
C ILE A 9 5.88 -9.83 -4.14
N SER A 10 6.20 -9.64 -5.42
CA SER A 10 7.59 -9.79 -5.88
C SER A 10 8.47 -8.63 -5.40
N HIS A 11 9.77 -8.87 -5.25
CA HIS A 11 10.76 -7.83 -4.97
C HIS A 11 10.72 -6.65 -5.97
N ASN A 12 10.36 -6.91 -7.22
CA ASN A 12 10.19 -5.85 -8.22
C ASN A 12 8.94 -5.00 -7.98
N GLN A 13 7.81 -5.60 -7.56
CA GLN A 13 6.61 -4.85 -7.16
C GLN A 13 6.89 -4.01 -5.91
N LYS A 14 7.60 -4.58 -4.93
CA LYS A 14 8.00 -3.88 -3.69
C LYS A 14 8.78 -2.60 -3.98
N LYS A 15 9.79 -2.70 -4.84
CA LYS A 15 10.56 -1.55 -5.33
C LYS A 15 9.72 -0.52 -6.09
N LYS A 16 8.68 -0.95 -6.81
CA LYS A 16 7.78 -0.03 -7.53
C LYS A 16 6.84 0.70 -6.58
N LEU A 17 6.31 0.02 -5.55
CA LEU A 17 5.45 0.62 -4.52
C LEU A 17 6.18 1.72 -3.75
N LEU A 18 7.38 1.42 -3.23
CA LEU A 18 8.19 2.40 -2.49
C LEU A 18 8.64 3.60 -3.34
N LYS A 19 8.55 3.50 -4.67
CA LYS A 19 8.85 4.59 -5.59
C LYS A 19 7.62 5.34 -6.08
N SER A 20 6.42 4.78 -5.93
CA SER A 20 5.20 5.34 -6.48
C SER A 20 4.49 6.27 -5.50
N ILE A 21 4.84 6.19 -4.21
CA ILE A 21 4.33 7.04 -3.14
C ILE A 21 5.52 7.45 -2.27
N GLU A 22 5.73 8.75 -2.09
CA GLU A 22 6.84 9.32 -1.29
C GLU A 22 6.40 9.71 0.13
N ASP A 23 5.10 9.69 0.43
CA ASP A 23 4.55 10.08 1.73
C ASP A 23 4.65 8.94 2.75
N GLU A 24 5.51 9.11 3.75
CA GLU A 24 5.74 8.13 4.83
C GLU A 24 4.52 7.89 5.73
N ASN A 25 3.53 8.79 5.73
CA ASN A 25 2.26 8.56 6.42
C ASN A 25 1.38 7.57 5.66
N VAL A 26 1.55 7.48 4.33
CA VAL A 26 0.78 6.59 3.46
C VAL A 26 1.47 5.24 3.34
N ILE A 27 2.78 5.22 3.09
CA ILE A 27 3.57 4.00 2.86
C ILE A 27 4.86 4.06 3.68
N PHE A 28 5.18 2.99 4.40
CA PHE A 28 6.44 2.88 5.14
C PHE A 28 6.94 1.44 5.15
N GLN A 29 8.21 1.25 5.51
CA GLN A 29 8.75 -0.08 5.77
C GLN A 29 8.80 -0.33 7.28
N ASP A 30 8.39 -1.52 7.70
CA ASP A 30 8.57 -1.97 9.08
C ASP A 30 9.97 -2.55 9.30
N ASP A 31 10.27 -2.95 10.54
CA ASP A 31 11.57 -3.52 10.92
C ASP A 31 11.87 -4.88 10.25
N ASN A 32 10.84 -5.60 9.81
CA ASN A 32 10.98 -6.85 9.05
C ASN A 32 11.26 -6.61 7.56
N GLY A 33 11.19 -5.35 7.14
CA GLY A 33 11.36 -4.89 5.77
C GLY A 33 10.08 -4.99 4.95
N ASP A 34 8.94 -5.36 5.54
CA ASP A 34 7.64 -5.39 4.88
C ASP A 34 7.14 -3.98 4.60
N VAL A 35 6.41 -3.82 3.50
CA VAL A 35 5.84 -2.52 3.15
C VAL A 35 4.45 -2.44 3.76
N VAL A 36 4.22 -1.45 4.60
CA VAL A 36 2.94 -1.21 5.25
C VAL A 36 2.32 0.04 4.66
N VAL A 37 1.03 -0.04 4.34
CA VAL A 37 0.23 1.08 3.84
C VAL A 37 -0.98 1.28 4.74
N SER A 38 -1.18 2.50 5.23
CA SER A 38 -2.41 2.88 5.93
C SER A 38 -3.53 3.10 4.92
N VAL A 39 -4.64 2.38 5.08
CA VAL A 39 -5.77 2.46 4.13
C VAL A 39 -6.44 3.83 4.16
N ASP A 40 -6.60 4.43 5.34
CA ASP A 40 -7.20 5.76 5.47
C ASP A 40 -6.34 6.83 4.81
N ASN A 41 -5.03 6.82 5.06
CA ASN A 41 -4.10 7.77 4.44
C ASN A 41 -3.98 7.52 2.94
N TYR A 42 -3.99 6.27 2.49
CA TYR A 42 -3.98 5.95 1.07
C TYR A 42 -5.26 6.42 0.37
N ARG A 43 -6.45 6.26 0.97
CA ARG A 43 -7.70 6.79 0.44
C ARG A 43 -7.63 8.31 0.26
N GLN A 44 -7.12 9.02 1.28
CA GLN A 44 -6.95 10.48 1.19
C GLN A 44 -5.96 10.85 0.09
N PHE A 45 -4.81 10.19 0.03
CA PHE A 45 -3.82 10.38 -1.03
C PHE A 45 -4.41 10.16 -2.43
N LYS A 46 -5.24 9.12 -2.63
CA LYS A 46 -5.92 8.86 -3.91
C LYS A 46 -6.85 10.00 -4.31
N LEU A 47 -7.59 10.57 -3.35
CA LEU A 47 -8.49 11.69 -3.58
C LEU A 47 -7.72 12.96 -3.97
N ASP A 48 -6.62 13.25 -3.27
CA ASP A 48 -5.84 14.47 -3.49
C ASP A 48 -5.02 14.44 -4.78
N SER A 49 -4.46 13.26 -5.11
CA SER A 49 -3.61 13.07 -6.29
C SER A 49 -4.37 12.65 -7.55
N ASN A 50 -5.64 12.22 -7.40
CA ASN A 50 -6.41 11.54 -8.45
C ASN A 50 -5.62 10.38 -9.10
N ALA A 51 -4.82 9.66 -8.31
CA ALA A 51 -3.95 8.58 -8.75
C ALA A 51 -4.19 7.30 -7.96
N SER A 52 -3.90 6.15 -8.59
CA SER A 52 -4.03 4.81 -8.01
C SER A 52 -2.71 4.03 -8.17
N PRO A 53 -1.62 4.46 -7.51
CA PRO A 53 -0.29 3.89 -7.74
C PRO A 53 -0.15 2.44 -7.29
N ILE A 54 -0.86 1.99 -6.24
CA ILE A 54 -0.77 0.61 -5.75
C ILE A 54 -1.46 -0.35 -6.72
N GLU A 55 -2.65 0.01 -7.19
CA GLU A 55 -3.43 -0.74 -8.18
C GLU A 55 -2.67 -0.84 -9.51
N LYS A 56 -1.96 0.21 -9.91
CA LYS A 56 -1.07 0.15 -11.10
C LYS A 56 0.09 -0.85 -10.95
N VAL A 57 0.51 -1.18 -9.73
CA VAL A 57 1.60 -2.13 -9.46
C VAL A 57 1.09 -3.55 -9.27
N LEU A 58 -0.10 -3.72 -8.70
CA LEU A 58 -0.66 -5.03 -8.32
C LEU A 58 -1.75 -5.54 -9.26
N GLY A 59 -2.50 -4.64 -9.90
CA GLY A 59 -3.77 -4.92 -10.57
C GLY A 59 -4.96 -4.45 -9.72
N ASP A 60 -6.05 -4.03 -10.39
CA ASP A 60 -7.20 -3.34 -9.77
C ASP A 60 -7.99 -4.19 -8.75
N ASP A 61 -7.87 -5.52 -8.74
CA ASP A 61 -8.72 -6.43 -7.94
C ASP A 61 -8.08 -6.96 -6.65
N THR A 62 -6.98 -6.36 -6.18
CA THR A 62 -6.16 -6.96 -5.11
C THR A 62 -6.39 -6.34 -3.72
N LEU A 63 -7.00 -5.16 -3.62
CA LEU A 63 -7.03 -4.37 -2.39
C LEU A 63 -8.41 -4.40 -1.71
N ASP A 64 -8.43 -4.85 -0.46
CA ASP A 64 -9.60 -4.81 0.41
C ASP A 64 -9.60 -3.53 1.25
N PHE A 65 -10.26 -2.50 0.73
CA PHE A 65 -10.34 -1.21 1.41
C PHE A 65 -11.13 -1.25 2.74
N ASP A 66 -11.75 -2.35 3.14
CA ASP A 66 -12.35 -2.49 4.47
C ASP A 66 -11.32 -2.86 5.56
N SER A 67 -10.09 -3.19 5.15
CA SER A 67 -8.94 -3.33 6.06
C SER A 67 -8.39 -1.97 6.50
N GLN A 68 -7.69 -1.92 7.64
CA GLN A 68 -7.03 -0.70 8.12
C GLN A 68 -5.62 -0.54 7.55
N TYR A 69 -4.95 -1.66 7.27
CA TYR A 69 -3.61 -1.67 6.71
C TYR A 69 -3.49 -2.72 5.60
N PHE A 70 -2.73 -2.37 4.55
CA PHE A 70 -2.17 -3.33 3.61
C PHE A 70 -0.74 -3.62 4.02
N VAL A 71 -0.38 -4.89 4.13
CA VAL A 71 0.99 -5.33 4.41
C VAL A 71 1.49 -6.15 3.24
N PHE A 72 2.59 -5.71 2.63
CA PHE A 72 3.20 -6.35 1.48
C PHE A 72 4.55 -6.97 1.84
N SER A 73 4.61 -8.29 1.75
CA SER A 73 5.80 -9.12 2.00
C SER A 73 6.41 -9.65 0.72
#